data_AF-A0A1G6TTK7-F1
#
_entry.id   AF-A0A1G6TTK7-F1
#
_cell.length_a   1.000
_cell.length_b   1.000
_cell.length_c   1.000
_cell.angle_alpha   90.00
_cell.angle_beta   90.00
_cell.angle_gamma   90.00
#
_symmetry.space_group_name_H-M   'P 1'
#
loop_
_entity.id
_entity.type
_entity.pdbx_description
1 polymer ?
#
loop_
_entity_poly.entity_id
_entity_poly.type
_entity_poly.pdbx_seq_one_letter_code
_entity_poly.pdbx_strand_id
1 'polypeptide(L)'
;MHWFERIAQRRIDEAEARGELRGLAGEGRPLDRARLREKSDDVMHRIMADTGFLPEEFRLRKEVEAKRAVLEQIEDEAERDALRRHIALLELRANIATDARRSAARSG
;
A
#
# COMPACT_ATOMS: atom_id res chain seq x y z
N MET A 1 13.66 13.70 26.68
CA MET A 1 12.50 12.78 26.55
C MET A 1 11.25 13.59 26.29
N HIS A 2 10.73 13.54 25.07
CA HIS A 2 9.50 14.21 24.66
C HIS A 2 8.25 13.51 25.25
N TRP A 3 7.13 14.22 25.30
CA TRP A 3 5.89 13.72 25.92
C TRP A 3 5.33 12.47 25.23
N PHE A 4 5.48 12.36 23.90
CA PHE A 4 5.02 11.19 23.13
C PHE A 4 5.86 9.93 23.42
N GLU A 5 7.16 10.09 23.67
CA GLU A 5 8.05 8.97 24.03
C GLU A 5 7.61 8.36 25.37
N ARG A 6 7.15 9.17 26.31
CA ARG A 6 6.61 8.69 27.59
C ARG A 6 5.32 7.89 27.42
N ILE A 7 4.47 8.29 26.48
CA ILE A 7 3.24 7.55 26.15
C ILE A 7 3.58 6.23 25.47
N ALA A 8 4.51 6.26 24.51
CA ALA A 8 4.99 5.06 23.82
C ALA A 8 5.61 4.07 24.82
N GLN A 9 6.50 4.52 25.70
CA GLN A 9 7.13 3.67 26.71
C GLN A 9 6.09 3.01 27.61
N ARG A 10 5.11 3.77 28.11
CA ARG A 10 4.05 3.22 28.95
C ARG A 10 3.25 2.12 28.25
N ARG A 11 2.98 2.26 26.95
CA ARG A 11 2.28 1.23 26.15
C ARG A 11 3.13 -0.03 25.97
N ILE A 12 4.44 0.14 25.77
CA ILE A 12 5.39 -0.97 25.68
C ILE A 12 5.42 -1.74 27.00
N ASP A 13 5.56 -1.03 28.13
CA ASP A 13 5.59 -1.64 29.46
C ASP A 13 4.29 -2.40 29.78
N GLU A 14 3.13 -1.84 29.42
CA GLU A 14 1.83 -2.48 29.58
C GLU A 14 1.69 -3.76 28.73
N ALA A 15 2.18 -3.75 27.48
CA ALA A 15 2.16 -4.92 26.60
C ALA A 15 3.13 -6.02 27.08
N GLU A 16 4.30 -5.62 27.59
CA GLU A 16 5.28 -6.55 28.16
C GLU A 16 4.72 -7.24 29.41
N ALA A 17 4.09 -6.48 30.32
CA ALA A 17 3.45 -7.02 31.52
C ALA A 17 2.32 -8.02 31.20
N ARG A 18 1.65 -7.84 30.07
CA ARG A 18 0.60 -8.76 29.57
C ARG A 18 1.17 -9.97 28.81
N GLY A 19 2.49 -10.00 28.57
CA GLY A 19 3.14 -11.04 27.79
C GLY A 19 2.86 -10.97 26.28
N GLU A 20 2.28 -9.87 25.80
CA GLU A 20 1.91 -9.68 24.38
C GLU A 20 3.14 -9.54 23.46
N LEU A 21 4.32 -9.31 24.04
CA LEU A 21 5.60 -9.21 23.32
C LEU A 21 6.35 -10.55 23.22
N ARG A 22 5.71 -11.68 23.58
CA ARG A 22 6.27 -13.04 23.49
C ARG A 22 5.45 -13.91 22.53
N GLY A 23 6.09 -14.90 21.93
CA GLY A 23 5.50 -15.75 20.89
C GLY A 23 5.23 -15.03 19.57
N LEU A 24 5.94 -13.92 19.30
CA LEU A 24 5.69 -13.12 18.10
C LEU A 24 6.06 -13.87 16.83
N ALA A 25 5.35 -13.57 15.74
CA ALA A 25 5.64 -14.15 14.43
C ALA A 25 7.08 -13.80 14.01
N GLY A 26 7.95 -14.82 13.97
CA GLY A 26 9.36 -14.65 13.63
C GLY A 26 10.31 -14.50 14.84
N GLU A 27 9.82 -14.62 16.07
CA GLU A 27 10.67 -14.62 17.26
C GLU A 27 11.74 -15.73 17.18
N GLY A 28 12.98 -15.38 17.51
CA GLY A 28 14.14 -16.27 17.42
C GLY A 28 14.62 -16.60 16.01
N ARG A 29 13.94 -16.12 14.95
CA ARG A 29 14.35 -16.33 13.56
C ARG A 29 15.29 -15.22 13.09
N PRO A 30 16.23 -15.51 12.17
CA PRO A 30 17.05 -14.47 11.56
C PRO A 30 16.19 -13.41 10.87
N LEU A 31 16.58 -12.14 11.00
CA LEU A 31 15.94 -11.05 10.27
C LEU A 31 16.07 -11.27 8.76
N ASP A 32 14.99 -11.05 8.04
CA ASP A 32 14.97 -11.09 6.59
C ASP A 32 15.75 -9.89 6.02
N ARG A 33 16.89 -10.16 5.39
CA ARG A 33 17.77 -9.12 4.83
C ARG A 33 17.13 -8.37 3.67
N ALA A 34 16.14 -8.96 2.99
CA ALA A 34 15.39 -8.25 1.96
C ALA A 34 14.58 -7.11 2.57
N ARG A 35 13.98 -7.34 3.76
CA ARG A 35 13.19 -6.34 4.48
C ARG A 35 14.00 -5.16 4.98
N LEU A 36 15.30 -5.37 5.25
CA LEU A 36 16.20 -4.27 5.64
C LEU A 36 16.46 -3.26 4.52
N ARG A 37 16.08 -3.58 3.27
CA ARG A 37 16.21 -2.69 2.11
C ARG A 37 14.92 -1.97 1.75
N GLU A 38 13.81 -2.29 2.44
CA GLU A 38 12.53 -1.66 2.22
C GLU A 38 12.58 -0.17 2.56
N LYS A 39 11.97 0.65 1.70
CA LYS A 39 11.70 2.05 2.02
C LYS A 39 10.44 2.12 2.89
N SER A 40 10.23 3.25 3.57
CA SER A 40 9.03 3.47 4.41
C SER A 40 7.72 3.20 3.65
N ASP A 41 7.68 3.52 2.35
CA ASP A 41 6.53 3.23 1.49
C ASP A 41 6.28 1.72 1.32
N ASP A 42 7.34 0.92 1.17
CA ASP A 42 7.25 -0.54 1.01
C ASP A 42 6.74 -1.19 2.30
N VAL A 43 7.24 -0.71 3.46
CA VAL A 43 6.78 -1.15 4.77
C VAL A 43 5.29 -0.83 4.96
N MET A 44 4.87 0.38 4.58
CA MET A 44 3.48 0.79 4.67
C MET A 44 2.57 -0.05 3.76
N HIS A 45 2.98 -0.28 2.50
CA HIS A 45 2.23 -1.13 1.58
C HIS A 45 2.09 -2.56 2.11
N ARG A 46 3.13 -3.11 2.73
CA ARG A 46 3.05 -4.43 3.37
C ARG A 46 2.08 -4.43 4.54
N ILE A 47 2.14 -3.46 5.46
CA ILE A 47 1.21 -3.38 6.60
C ILE A 47 -0.23 -3.29 6.11
N MET A 48 -0.48 -2.52 5.06
CA MET A 48 -1.79 -2.42 4.42
C MET A 48 -2.23 -3.78 3.83
N ALA A 49 -1.35 -4.46 3.10
CA ALA A 49 -1.63 -5.79 2.55
C ALA A 49 -1.89 -6.84 3.64
N ASP A 50 -1.09 -6.85 4.72
CA ASP A 50 -1.21 -7.77 5.85
C ASP A 50 -2.52 -7.56 6.64
N THR A 51 -3.08 -6.35 6.59
CA THR A 51 -4.37 -6.00 7.23
C THR A 51 -5.57 -6.09 6.28
N GLY A 52 -5.36 -6.50 5.03
CA GLY A 52 -6.40 -6.59 4.01
C GLY A 52 -6.86 -5.24 3.44
N PHE A 53 -6.19 -4.15 3.78
CA PHE A 53 -6.46 -2.83 3.23
C PHE A 53 -5.74 -2.65 1.90
N LEU A 54 -6.48 -2.54 0.79
CA LEU A 54 -5.92 -2.25 -0.53
C LEU A 54 -6.28 -0.81 -0.93
N PRO A 55 -5.31 0.11 -1.01
CA PRO A 55 -5.58 1.47 -1.47
C PRO A 55 -6.18 1.49 -2.89
N GLU A 56 -7.07 2.45 -3.14
CA GLU A 56 -7.87 2.51 -4.36
C GLU A 56 -6.99 2.58 -5.63
N GLU A 57 -5.82 3.22 -5.57
CA GLU A 57 -4.90 3.32 -6.70
C GLU A 57 -4.42 1.95 -7.20
N PHE A 58 -4.27 0.95 -6.31
CA PHE A 58 -3.83 -0.39 -6.72
C PHE A 58 -4.95 -1.13 -7.47
N ARG A 59 -6.20 -0.96 -7.03
CA ARG A 59 -7.36 -1.53 -7.73
C ARG A 59 -7.49 -0.92 -9.14
N LEU A 60 -7.36 0.40 -9.25
CA LEU A 60 -7.45 1.11 -10.52
C LEU A 60 -6.31 0.75 -11.48
N ARG A 61 -5.08 0.57 -10.99
CA ARG A 61 -3.94 0.12 -11.80
C ARG A 61 -4.14 -1.28 -12.37
N LYS A 62 -4.66 -2.22 -11.57
CA LYS A 62 -5.02 -3.56 -12.07
C LYS A 62 -6.10 -3.51 -13.14
N GLU A 63 -7.07 -2.61 -13.00
CA GLU A 63 -8.11 -2.41 -14.01
C GLU A 63 -7.54 -1.84 -15.32
N VAL A 64 -6.58 -0.92 -15.24
CA VAL A 64 -5.84 -0.40 -16.41
C VAL A 64 -5.09 -1.52 -17.12
N GLU A 65 -4.35 -2.36 -16.39
CA GLU A 65 -3.63 -3.51 -16.95
C GLU A 65 -4.59 -4.48 -17.66
N ALA A 66 -5.71 -4.82 -17.03
CA ALA A 66 -6.72 -5.67 -17.64
C ALA A 66 -7.29 -5.08 -18.93
N LYS A 67 -7.59 -3.77 -18.96
CA LYS A 67 -8.10 -3.11 -20.17
C LYS A 67 -7.05 -2.97 -21.26
N ARG A 68 -5.77 -2.80 -20.92
CA ARG A 68 -4.67 -2.82 -21.90
C ARG A 68 -4.56 -4.19 -22.57
N ALA A 69 -4.69 -5.28 -21.79
CA ALA A 69 -4.71 -6.63 -22.36
C ALA A 69 -5.90 -6.87 -23.29
N VAL A 70 -7.07 -6.28 -22.99
CA VAL A 70 -8.23 -6.31 -23.90
C VAL A 70 -7.98 -5.47 -25.15
N LEU A 71 -7.35 -4.30 -25.03
CA LEU A 71 -7.06 -3.42 -26.17
C LEU A 71 -6.18 -4.09 -27.23
N GLU A 72 -5.27 -4.98 -26.81
CA GLU A 72 -4.43 -5.78 -27.72
C GLU A 72 -5.23 -6.79 -28.55
N GLN A 73 -6.45 -7.14 -28.13
CA GLN A 73 -7.30 -8.13 -28.78
C GLN A 73 -8.39 -7.51 -29.67
N ILE A 74 -8.56 -6.19 -29.63
CA ILE A 74 -9.57 -5.48 -30.43
C ILE A 74 -8.95 -5.04 -31.76
N GLU A 75 -9.58 -5.43 -32.87
CA GLU A 75 -9.19 -5.04 -34.22
C GLU A 75 -9.93 -3.79 -34.73
N ASP A 76 -11.15 -3.55 -34.25
CA ASP A 76 -11.95 -2.38 -34.63
C ASP A 76 -11.39 -1.08 -34.05
N GLU A 77 -11.02 -0.13 -34.90
CA GLU A 77 -10.36 1.11 -34.45
C GLU A 77 -11.29 2.00 -33.60
N ALA A 78 -12.61 1.99 -33.85
CA ALA A 78 -13.54 2.80 -33.07
C ALA A 78 -13.68 2.25 -31.64
N GLU A 79 -13.73 0.93 -31.48
CA GLU A 79 -13.70 0.25 -30.19
C GLU A 79 -12.36 0.44 -29.47
N ARG A 80 -11.24 0.38 -30.20
CA ARG A 80 -9.90 0.68 -29.65
C ARG A 80 -9.83 2.10 -29.10
N ASP A 81 -10.33 3.08 -29.84
CA ASP A 81 -10.33 4.47 -29.40
C ASP A 81 -11.23 4.71 -28.19
N ALA A 82 -12.41 4.08 -28.13
CA ALA A 82 -13.27 4.12 -26.97
C ALA A 82 -12.57 3.52 -25.73
N LEU A 83 -11.89 2.38 -25.90
CA LEU A 83 -11.17 1.72 -24.81
C LEU A 83 -9.93 2.51 -24.36
N ARG A 84 -9.20 3.15 -25.28
CA ARG A 84 -8.10 4.07 -24.96
C ARG A 84 -8.56 5.24 -24.09
N ARG A 85 -9.70 5.86 -24.41
CA ARG A 85 -10.29 6.94 -23.58
C ARG A 85 -10.65 6.45 -22.19
N HIS A 86 -11.18 5.23 -22.09
CA HIS A 86 -11.49 4.61 -20.81
C HIS A 86 -10.22 4.36 -19.98
N ILE A 87 -9.17 3.81 -20.60
CA ILE A 87 -7.87 3.60 -19.95
C ILE A 87 -7.32 4.94 -19.42
N ALA A 88 -7.33 6.00 -20.24
CA ALA A 88 -6.86 7.32 -19.82
C ALA A 88 -7.64 7.86 -18.60
N LEU A 89 -8.96 7.66 -18.55
CA LEU A 89 -9.77 8.06 -17.39
C LEU A 89 -9.39 7.28 -16.12
N LEU A 90 -9.15 5.97 -16.23
CA LEU A 90 -8.73 5.15 -15.09
C LEU A 90 -7.34 5.52 -14.61
N GLU A 91 -6.41 5.82 -15.51
CA GLU A 91 -5.07 6.30 -15.18
C GLU A 91 -5.13 7.64 -14.44
N LEU A 92 -5.97 8.58 -14.89
CA LEU A 92 -6.20 9.84 -14.19
C LEU A 92 -6.72 9.60 -12.76
N ARG A 93 -7.72 8.73 -12.59
CA ARG A 93 -8.27 8.39 -11.27
C ARG A 93 -7.21 7.76 -10.35
N ALA A 94 -6.38 6.85 -10.88
CA ALA A 94 -5.31 6.22 -10.12
C ALA A 94 -4.26 7.25 -9.65
N ASN A 95 -3.95 8.24 -10.49
CA ASN A 95 -3.02 9.31 -10.15
C ASN A 95 -3.60 10.24 -9.06
N ILE A 96 -4.88 10.60 -9.14
CA ILE A 96 -5.56 11.39 -8.10
C ILE A 96 -5.55 10.65 -6.76
N ALA A 97 -5.89 9.35 -6.74
CA ALA A 97 -5.85 8.54 -5.52
C ALA A 97 -4.43 8.47 -4.92
N THR A 98 -3.42 8.31 -5.78
CA THR A 98 -2.02 8.32 -5.35
C THR A 98 -1.62 9.65 -4.73
N ASP A 99 -2.01 10.78 -5.33
CA ASP A 99 -1.67 12.10 -4.81
C ASP A 99 -2.41 12.42 -3.51
N ALA A 100 -3.69 12.07 -3.41
CA ALA A 100 -4.46 12.18 -2.18
C ALA A 100 -3.79 11.43 -1.01
N ARG A 101 -3.30 10.20 -1.27
CA ARG A 101 -2.55 9.42 -0.28
C ARG A 101 -1.23 10.10 0.11
N ARG A 102 -0.46 10.58 -0.88
CA ARG A 102 0.81 11.28 -0.62
C ARG A 102 0.60 12.56 0.16
N SER A 103 -0.48 13.29 -0.11
CA SER A 103 -0.84 14.50 0.63
C SER A 103 -1.17 14.18 2.08
N ALA A 104 -2.03 13.17 2.31
CA ALA A 104 -2.35 12.71 3.66
C ALA A 104 -1.11 12.28 4.46
N ALA A 105 -0.14 11.62 3.81
CA ALA A 105 1.12 11.22 4.46
C ALA A 105 2.09 12.38 4.79
N ARG A 106 1.94 13.55 4.15
CA ARG A 106 2.76 14.76 4.44
C ARG A 106 2.16 15.65 5.54
N SER A 107 0.87 15.49 5.83
CA SER A 107 0.13 16.34 6.76
C SER A 107 -0.01 15.77 8.17
N GLY A 108 0.56 14.59 8.45
CA GLY A 108 0.62 13.96 9.77
C GLY A 108 2.05 13.82 10.27
#